data_AF-A0A8C5ALJ9-F1
#
_entry.id   AF-A0A8C5ALJ9-F1
#
_cell.length_a   1.000
_cell.length_b   1.000
_cell.length_c   1.000
_cell.angle_alpha   90.00
_cell.angle_beta   90.00
_cell.angle_gamma   90.00
#
_symmetry.space_group_name_H-M   'P 1'
#
loop_
_entity.id
_entity.type
_entity.pdbx_description
1 polymer ?
#
loop_
_entity_poly.entity_id
_entity_poly.type
_entity_poly.pdbx_seq_one_letter_code
_entity_poly.pdbx_strand_id
1 'polypeptide(L)'
;MRWFCLPFLPLVLCLPHHPWPLPALHDVSIDSVNMRHTLTWRPLDAFCWTAALYTVQFQGEFERTILNDSWLDSPKCRRTPRTHCDLTPDLGSDSDYGVRVRAECGQQVTPWTRLNGLFNRRETLLRPLEMAVEAMGDGVRVSFERLPQTASVGITLWRQGQEQEASTVRLEQTPILFTALQEGAVYCVRACTYLDGRPGSAPTDTHCVTIRDHEEPWKKPTAAMVTVVVMAALLFAVFWSVGRCKAEGCHAHFQKEPLPFSLRQPNWPMEQLPYPEQGEICEPITALFLLELT
;
A
#
# COMPACT_ATOMS: atom_id res chain seq x y z
N MET A 1 54.53 -5.88 32.11
CA MET A 1 54.66 -7.09 32.95
C MET A 1 54.79 -6.66 34.40
N ARG A 2 53.81 -6.97 35.25
CA ARG A 2 53.87 -6.67 36.70
C ARG A 2 54.26 -7.97 37.42
N TRP A 3 55.29 -7.90 38.26
CA TRP A 3 55.82 -9.03 39.02
C TRP A 3 55.41 -8.87 40.48
N PHE A 4 54.93 -9.95 41.11
CA PHE A 4 54.66 -9.98 42.55
C PHE A 4 55.81 -10.76 43.19
N CYS A 5 56.66 -10.08 43.97
CA CYS A 5 57.80 -10.70 44.61
C CYS A 5 57.54 -10.75 46.12
N LEU A 6 57.46 -11.95 46.69
CA LEU A 6 57.32 -12.16 48.13
C LEU A 6 58.73 -12.27 48.75
N PRO A 7 59.03 -11.55 49.85
CA PRO A 7 60.33 -11.64 50.51
C PRO A 7 60.36 -12.90 51.39
N PHE A 8 60.88 -14.00 50.86
CA PHE A 8 61.37 -15.11 51.68
C PHE A 8 62.90 -15.11 51.59
N LEU A 9 63.59 -14.76 52.67
CA LEU A 9 65.06 -14.92 52.73
C LEU A 9 65.39 -16.42 52.68
N PRO A 10 66.30 -16.90 51.81
CA PRO A 10 67.25 -16.16 50.98
C PRO A 10 66.87 -16.08 49.48
N LEU A 11 65.64 -16.43 49.08
CA LEU A 11 65.24 -16.55 47.68
C LEU A 11 64.00 -15.69 47.37
N VAL A 12 64.19 -14.61 46.62
CA VAL A 12 63.08 -13.80 46.10
C VAL A 12 62.42 -14.57 44.96
N LEU A 13 61.32 -15.26 45.25
CA LEU A 13 60.47 -15.88 44.23
C LEU A 13 59.57 -14.80 43.63
N CYS A 14 59.95 -14.33 42.44
CA CYS A 14 59.07 -13.51 41.62
C CYS A 14 58.25 -14.44 40.72
N LEU A 15 56.98 -14.64 41.09
CA LEU A 15 56.04 -15.39 40.26
C LEU A 15 55.58 -14.48 39.10
N PRO A 16 55.58 -14.96 37.85
CA PRO A 16 54.91 -14.24 36.78
C PRO A 16 53.44 -14.13 37.16
N HIS A 17 52.93 -12.89 37.27
CA HIS A 17 51.52 -12.65 37.50
C HIS A 17 50.80 -13.01 36.20
N HIS A 18 50.49 -14.29 36.01
CA HIS A 18 49.64 -14.74 34.93
C HIS A 18 48.27 -14.11 35.16
N PRO A 19 47.80 -13.22 34.27
CA PRO A 19 46.43 -12.76 34.34
C PRO A 19 45.53 -13.99 34.33
N TRP A 20 44.64 -14.10 35.32
CA TRP A 20 43.71 -15.23 35.40
C TRP A 20 42.97 -15.32 34.05
N PRO A 21 42.95 -16.50 33.40
CA PRO A 21 42.27 -16.63 32.11
C PRO A 21 40.78 -16.35 32.31
N LEU A 22 40.21 -15.53 31.43
CA LEU A 22 38.77 -15.27 31.46
C LEU A 22 38.00 -16.56 31.14
N PRO A 23 36.87 -16.81 31.83
CA PRO A 23 36.03 -17.98 31.55
C PRO A 23 35.47 -17.92 30.12
N ALA A 24 35.17 -19.09 29.55
CA ALA A 24 34.41 -19.17 28.30
C ALA A 24 33.00 -18.61 28.50
N LEU A 25 32.36 -18.20 27.41
CA LEU A 25 30.98 -17.76 27.45
C LEU A 25 30.04 -18.97 27.55
N HIS A 26 28.81 -18.72 27.98
CA HIS A 26 27.78 -19.74 28.16
C HIS A 26 26.50 -19.38 27.41
N ASP A 27 25.64 -20.38 27.22
CA ASP A 27 24.33 -20.29 26.57
C ASP A 27 24.38 -19.61 25.19
N VAL A 28 25.36 -19.99 24.36
CA VAL A 28 25.40 -19.57 22.96
C VAL A 28 24.31 -20.32 22.20
N SER A 29 23.33 -19.59 21.69
CA SER A 29 22.20 -20.13 20.94
C SER A 29 21.87 -19.23 19.75
N ILE A 30 21.21 -19.79 18.75
CA ILE A 30 20.74 -19.04 17.59
C ILE A 30 19.22 -19.15 17.50
N ASP A 31 18.55 -18.00 17.43
CA ASP A 31 17.13 -17.91 17.12
C ASP A 31 16.96 -17.58 15.64
N SER A 32 16.17 -18.41 14.95
CA SER A 32 15.99 -18.33 13.51
C SER A 32 14.51 -18.30 13.19
N VAL A 33 13.98 -17.11 12.90
CA VAL A 33 12.55 -16.90 12.61
C VAL A 33 12.41 -16.08 11.34
N ASN A 34 11.60 -16.53 10.39
CA ASN A 34 11.33 -15.85 9.12
C ASN A 34 12.62 -15.47 8.36
N MET A 35 13.57 -16.41 8.25
CA MET A 35 14.90 -16.21 7.63
C MET A 35 15.74 -15.11 8.29
N ARG A 36 15.43 -14.74 9.54
CA ARG A 36 16.24 -13.83 10.34
C ARG A 36 16.97 -14.62 11.41
N HIS A 37 18.29 -14.47 11.46
CA HIS A 37 19.17 -15.32 12.26
C HIS A 37 19.88 -14.48 13.32
N THR A 38 19.48 -14.63 14.59
CA THR A 38 20.05 -13.85 15.70
C THR A 38 20.79 -14.78 16.66
N LEU A 39 22.11 -14.64 16.72
CA LEU A 39 22.93 -15.30 17.73
C LEU A 39 22.77 -14.56 19.07
N THR A 40 22.62 -15.30 20.16
CA THR A 40 22.57 -14.76 21.53
C THR A 40 23.49 -15.55 22.45
N TRP A 41 23.98 -14.88 23.50
CA TRP A 41 24.85 -15.50 24.52
C TRP A 41 24.70 -14.78 25.86
N ARG A 42 25.10 -15.43 26.96
CA ARG A 42 25.15 -14.75 28.26
C ARG A 42 26.30 -13.74 28.31
N PRO A 43 26.11 -12.60 29.01
CA PRO A 43 27.21 -11.69 29.32
C PRO A 43 28.37 -12.41 30.01
N LEU A 44 29.59 -11.90 29.83
CA LEU A 44 30.79 -12.43 30.48
C LEU A 44 30.62 -12.47 32.00
N ASP A 45 30.69 -13.67 32.58
CA ASP A 45 30.61 -13.90 34.04
C ASP A 45 32.00 -13.76 34.69
N ALA A 46 32.59 -12.58 34.54
CA ALA A 46 33.85 -12.22 35.16
C ALA A 46 33.93 -10.71 35.36
N PHE A 47 34.63 -10.29 36.41
CA PHE A 47 34.88 -8.87 36.63
C PHE A 47 35.72 -8.28 35.48
N CYS A 48 35.20 -7.24 34.85
CA CYS A 48 35.88 -6.52 33.81
C CYS A 48 36.03 -5.05 34.18
N TRP A 49 37.28 -4.56 34.19
CA TRP A 49 37.60 -3.15 34.48
C TRP A 49 37.04 -2.18 33.42
N THR A 50 36.83 -2.68 32.21
CA THR A 50 36.20 -1.95 31.10
C THR A 50 34.86 -2.59 30.75
N ALA A 51 34.09 -1.98 29.84
CA ALA A 51 32.99 -2.71 29.22
C ALA A 51 33.54 -3.90 28.41
N ALA A 52 32.96 -5.08 28.58
CA ALA A 52 33.30 -6.26 27.78
C ALA A 52 32.78 -6.06 26.34
N LEU A 53 33.63 -6.36 25.36
CA LEU A 53 33.28 -6.29 23.94
C LEU A 53 33.32 -7.69 23.33
N TYR A 54 32.37 -7.98 22.46
CA TYR A 54 32.21 -9.31 21.87
C TYR A 54 32.57 -9.29 20.39
N THR A 55 33.19 -10.37 19.92
CA THR A 55 33.47 -10.59 18.50
C THR A 55 32.86 -11.92 18.10
N VAL A 56 32.04 -11.89 17.05
CA VAL A 56 31.40 -13.07 16.48
C VAL A 56 32.08 -13.46 15.17
N GLN A 57 32.32 -14.75 15.01
CA GLN A 57 32.81 -15.34 13.77
C GLN A 57 31.87 -16.42 13.28
N PHE A 58 31.81 -16.55 11.96
CA PHE A 58 31.08 -17.62 11.28
C PHE A 58 32.01 -18.33 10.30
N GLN A 59 31.58 -19.50 9.89
CA GLN A 59 32.33 -20.38 9.01
C GLN A 59 31.33 -21.20 8.22
N GLY A 60 31.26 -20.99 6.90
CA GLY A 60 30.42 -21.77 6.01
C GLY A 60 31.10 -23.04 5.50
N GLU A 61 30.41 -23.76 4.63
CA GLU A 61 30.93 -24.98 4.01
C GLU A 61 32.18 -24.70 3.16
N PHE A 62 32.20 -23.58 2.43
CA PHE A 62 33.35 -23.18 1.61
C PHE A 62 34.60 -22.95 2.45
N GLU A 63 34.48 -22.23 3.57
CA GLU A 63 35.62 -21.97 4.46
C GLU A 63 36.18 -23.26 5.05
N ARG A 64 35.31 -24.22 5.37
CA ARG A 64 35.67 -25.53 5.94
C ARG A 64 36.36 -26.44 4.95
N THR A 65 35.83 -26.50 3.73
CA THR A 65 36.25 -27.49 2.72
C THR A 65 37.37 -26.98 1.82
N ILE A 66 37.38 -25.69 1.49
CA ILE A 66 38.31 -25.10 0.51
C ILE A 66 39.35 -24.21 1.19
N LEU A 67 38.98 -23.47 2.24
CA LEU A 67 39.88 -22.50 2.89
C LEU A 67 40.45 -23.00 4.22
N ASN A 68 40.85 -24.27 4.29
CA ASN A 68 41.59 -24.87 5.42
C ASN A 68 40.99 -24.55 6.80
N ASP A 69 39.68 -24.66 6.96
CA ASP A 69 38.98 -24.41 8.23
C ASP A 69 39.14 -22.96 8.74
N SER A 70 39.21 -21.98 7.82
CA SER A 70 39.25 -20.56 8.16
C SER A 70 37.93 -20.06 8.75
N TRP A 71 37.97 -18.93 9.46
CA TRP A 71 36.82 -18.30 10.11
C TRP A 71 36.74 -16.83 9.69
N LEU A 72 35.51 -16.33 9.48
CA LEU A 72 35.26 -14.96 9.05
C LEU A 72 34.64 -14.15 10.20
N ASP A 73 35.13 -12.93 10.42
CA ASP A 73 34.53 -11.98 11.36
C ASP A 73 33.19 -11.48 10.81
N SER A 74 32.12 -11.53 11.62
CA SER A 74 30.87 -10.84 11.28
C SER A 74 31.12 -9.32 11.34
N PRO A 75 30.97 -8.58 10.24
CA PRO A 75 31.33 -7.16 10.19
C PRO A 75 30.51 -6.30 11.18
N LYS A 76 29.23 -6.65 11.38
CA LYS A 76 28.32 -5.93 12.28
C LYS A 76 28.56 -6.22 13.76
N CYS A 77 29.25 -7.33 14.06
CA CYS A 77 29.40 -7.84 15.41
C CYS A 77 30.87 -7.99 15.81
N ARG A 78 31.74 -7.19 15.20
CA ARG A 78 33.14 -7.06 15.59
C ARG A 78 33.27 -6.05 16.72
N ARG A 79 33.73 -6.52 17.89
CA ARG A 79 33.86 -5.71 19.13
C ARG A 79 32.58 -4.95 19.52
N THR A 80 31.44 -5.64 19.46
CA THR A 80 30.14 -5.08 19.87
C THR A 80 29.96 -5.15 21.40
N PRO A 81 29.33 -4.15 22.04
CA PRO A 81 28.97 -4.25 23.47
C PRO A 81 27.70 -5.09 23.70
N ARG A 82 26.98 -5.48 22.63
CA ARG A 82 25.73 -6.24 22.71
C ARG A 82 26.02 -7.72 22.93
N THR A 83 25.09 -8.41 23.59
CA THR A 83 25.11 -9.87 23.79
C THR A 83 24.25 -10.63 22.78
N HIS A 84 24.02 -10.00 21.62
CA HIS A 84 23.34 -10.60 20.47
C HIS A 84 23.96 -10.08 19.18
N CYS A 85 23.80 -10.84 18.10
CA CYS A 85 24.28 -10.51 16.77
C CYS A 85 23.30 -10.97 15.69
N ASP A 86 22.90 -10.07 14.80
CA ASP A 86 22.10 -10.40 13.62
C ASP A 86 23.04 -10.88 12.51
N LEU A 87 23.06 -12.20 12.32
CA LEU A 87 23.89 -12.92 11.34
C LEU A 87 23.14 -13.20 10.04
N THR A 88 21.92 -12.68 9.87
CA THR A 88 21.13 -12.85 8.64
C THR A 88 21.91 -12.59 7.34
N PRO A 89 22.68 -11.49 7.21
CA PRO A 89 23.45 -11.26 5.98
C PRO A 89 24.68 -12.15 5.85
N ASP A 90 25.21 -12.67 6.97
CA ASP A 90 26.43 -13.48 7.01
C ASP A 90 26.12 -14.95 6.66
N LEU A 91 24.93 -15.45 7.03
CA LEU A 91 24.48 -16.83 6.84
C LEU A 91 23.53 -16.94 5.63
N GLY A 92 24.00 -16.43 4.49
CA GLY A 92 23.20 -16.19 3.30
C GLY A 92 22.97 -17.37 2.35
N SER A 93 23.52 -18.56 2.60
CA SER A 93 23.32 -19.75 1.75
C SER A 93 22.66 -20.91 2.51
N ASP A 94 22.11 -21.88 1.78
CA ASP A 94 21.55 -23.12 2.34
C ASP A 94 22.65 -24.12 2.71
N SER A 95 23.60 -23.68 3.53
CA SER A 95 24.79 -24.44 3.95
C SER A 95 24.85 -24.56 5.47
N ASP A 96 25.63 -25.53 5.94
CA ASP A 96 25.86 -25.74 7.36
C ASP A 96 26.96 -24.80 7.88
N TYR A 97 26.58 -23.89 8.78
CA TYR A 97 27.46 -22.89 9.35
C TYR A 97 27.92 -23.24 10.76
N GLY A 98 29.22 -23.15 10.99
CA GLY A 98 29.79 -23.01 12.33
C GLY A 98 29.71 -21.56 12.78
N VAL A 99 29.33 -21.33 14.03
CA VAL A 99 29.31 -19.98 14.63
C VAL A 99 30.04 -20.00 15.96
N ARG A 100 30.82 -18.96 16.26
CA ARG A 100 31.52 -18.81 17.54
C ARG A 100 31.61 -17.37 17.99
N VAL A 101 31.67 -17.18 19.30
CA VAL A 101 31.77 -15.87 19.94
C VAL A 101 32.85 -15.89 21.01
N ARG A 102 33.51 -14.76 21.21
CA ARG A 102 34.40 -14.52 22.34
C ARG A 102 34.17 -13.13 22.92
N ALA A 103 34.56 -12.93 24.16
CA ALA A 103 34.60 -11.62 24.79
C ALA A 103 36.04 -11.12 24.93
N GLU A 104 36.19 -9.80 24.91
CA GLU A 104 37.41 -9.05 25.10
C GLU A 104 37.19 -8.10 26.29
N CYS A 105 38.02 -8.24 27.32
CA CYS A 105 38.05 -7.37 28.49
C CYS A 105 39.42 -6.67 28.55
N GLY A 106 39.51 -5.46 28.00
CA GLY A 106 40.78 -4.77 27.83
C GLY A 106 41.73 -5.55 26.91
N GLN A 107 42.82 -6.09 27.47
CA GLN A 107 43.79 -6.93 26.74
C GLN A 107 43.55 -8.43 26.92
N GLN A 108 42.66 -8.83 27.84
CA GLN A 108 42.31 -10.22 28.04
C GLN A 108 41.18 -10.64 27.11
N VAL A 109 41.22 -11.88 26.65
CA VAL A 109 40.19 -12.46 25.78
C VAL A 109 39.74 -13.81 26.33
N THR A 110 38.46 -14.12 26.19
CA THR A 110 37.94 -15.45 26.50
C THR A 110 38.37 -16.44 25.42
N PRO A 111 38.41 -17.75 25.72
CA PRO A 111 38.35 -18.78 24.69
C PRO A 111 37.14 -18.58 23.77
N TRP A 112 37.25 -19.07 22.54
CA TRP A 112 36.12 -19.12 21.62
C TRP A 112 35.05 -20.08 22.14
N THR A 113 33.82 -19.61 22.25
CA THR A 113 32.65 -20.43 22.57
C THR A 113 31.88 -20.67 21.28
N ARG A 114 31.71 -21.94 20.91
CA ARG A 114 31.02 -22.34 19.67
C ARG A 114 29.53 -22.54 19.94
N LEU A 115 28.72 -22.27 18.94
CA LEU A 115 27.34 -22.75 18.88
C LEU A 115 27.35 -24.28 18.93
N ASN A 116 26.37 -24.87 19.60
CA ASN A 116 26.21 -26.31 19.62
C ASN A 116 25.72 -26.79 18.25
N GLY A 117 26.51 -27.64 17.60
CA GLY A 117 26.20 -28.12 16.25
C GLY A 117 26.46 -27.08 15.16
N LEU A 118 26.01 -27.40 13.96
CA LEU A 118 26.03 -26.50 12.82
C LEU A 118 24.63 -25.93 12.63
N PHE A 119 24.55 -24.70 12.14
CA PHE A 119 23.28 -24.06 11.82
C PHE A 119 23.05 -24.05 10.31
N ASN A 120 21.88 -24.51 9.87
CA ASN A 120 21.45 -24.35 8.49
C ASN A 120 20.21 -23.46 8.43
N ARG A 121 20.19 -22.46 7.55
CA ARG A 121 19.05 -21.53 7.45
C ARG A 121 17.74 -22.21 7.07
N ARG A 122 17.78 -23.39 6.45
CA ARG A 122 16.60 -24.24 6.16
C ARG A 122 15.83 -24.64 7.42
N GLU A 123 16.48 -24.64 8.58
CA GLU A 123 15.87 -24.96 9.87
C GLU A 123 15.13 -23.76 10.49
N THR A 124 15.02 -22.63 9.77
CA THR A 124 14.29 -21.45 10.27
C THR A 124 12.83 -21.77 10.55
N LEU A 125 12.30 -21.19 11.63
CA LEU A 125 10.88 -21.24 11.92
C LEU A 125 10.15 -20.18 11.10
N LEU A 126 9.28 -20.61 10.19
CA LEU A 126 8.46 -19.71 9.37
C LEU A 126 7.11 -19.47 10.04
N ARG A 127 6.90 -18.25 10.51
CA ARG A 127 5.63 -17.76 11.06
C ARG A 127 4.79 -17.10 9.96
N PRO A 128 3.45 -17.05 10.13
CA PRO A 128 2.60 -16.27 9.23
C PRO A 128 3.09 -14.82 9.10
N LEU A 129 3.00 -14.27 7.89
CA LEU A 129 3.39 -12.89 7.62
C LEU A 129 2.30 -11.92 8.10
N GLU A 130 2.70 -10.72 8.50
CA GLU A 130 1.76 -9.63 8.70
C GLU A 130 1.43 -9.02 7.32
N MET A 131 0.20 -9.24 6.87
CA MET A 131 -0.31 -8.84 5.56
C MET A 131 -1.27 -7.67 5.68
N ALA A 132 -1.11 -6.67 4.82
CA ALA A 132 -2.06 -5.58 4.63
C ALA A 132 -2.72 -5.70 3.25
N VAL A 133 -4.04 -5.52 3.21
CA VAL A 133 -4.86 -5.65 2.01
C VAL A 133 -5.73 -4.41 1.85
N GLU A 134 -5.62 -3.75 0.71
CA GLU A 134 -6.33 -2.51 0.40
C GLU A 134 -7.05 -2.62 -0.95
N ALA A 135 -8.31 -2.20 -1.01
CA ALA A 135 -9.01 -2.05 -2.29
C ALA A 135 -8.56 -0.76 -2.98
N MET A 136 -8.15 -0.85 -4.24
CA MET A 136 -7.68 0.27 -5.05
C MET A 136 -8.37 0.26 -6.42
N GLY A 137 -9.36 1.14 -6.60
CA GLY A 137 -10.14 1.21 -7.84
C GLY A 137 -10.83 -0.12 -8.14
N ASP A 138 -10.49 -0.70 -9.29
CA ASP A 138 -10.94 -2.00 -9.80
C ASP A 138 -10.06 -3.18 -9.32
N GLY A 139 -9.25 -2.96 -8.29
CA GLY A 139 -8.21 -3.91 -7.87
C GLY A 139 -8.01 -4.06 -6.37
N VAL A 140 -7.16 -5.02 -6.01
CA VAL A 140 -6.70 -5.27 -4.64
C VAL A 140 -5.19 -5.14 -4.58
N ARG A 141 -4.71 -4.25 -3.71
CA ARG A 141 -3.30 -4.12 -3.36
C ARG A 141 -2.99 -4.97 -2.13
N VAL A 142 -1.96 -5.81 -2.23
CA VAL A 142 -1.45 -6.64 -1.14
C VAL A 142 -0.02 -6.22 -0.84
N SER A 143 0.24 -5.92 0.43
CA SER A 143 1.56 -5.54 0.93
C SER A 143 1.88 -6.27 2.23
N PHE A 144 3.16 -6.31 2.59
CA PHE A 144 3.66 -6.91 3.81
C PHE A 144 4.61 -5.93 4.47
N GLU A 145 4.60 -5.84 5.79
CA GLU A 145 5.50 -4.92 6.51
C GLU A 145 6.96 -5.31 6.31
N ARG A 146 7.26 -6.61 6.41
CA ARG A 146 8.60 -7.17 6.24
C ARG A 146 8.52 -8.51 5.52
N LEU A 147 9.21 -8.58 4.39
CA LEU A 147 9.43 -9.83 3.68
C LEU A 147 10.72 -10.52 4.15
N PRO A 148 10.75 -11.86 4.18
CA PRO A 148 12.00 -12.59 4.32
C PRO A 148 12.88 -12.31 3.09
N GLN A 149 14.15 -11.94 3.28
CA GLN A 149 15.04 -11.53 2.17
C GLN A 149 15.34 -12.66 1.16
N THR A 150 15.10 -13.90 1.53
CA THR A 150 15.50 -15.11 0.79
C THR A 150 14.38 -16.13 0.66
N ALA A 151 13.14 -15.78 1.03
CA ALA A 151 11.96 -16.63 0.81
C ALA A 151 10.97 -15.94 -0.12
N SER A 152 10.23 -16.74 -0.89
CA SER A 152 9.16 -16.22 -1.75
C SER A 152 7.83 -16.22 -1.00
N VAL A 153 6.91 -15.34 -1.40
CA VAL A 153 5.56 -15.30 -0.84
C VAL A 153 4.59 -15.83 -1.89
N GLY A 154 3.76 -16.79 -1.48
CA GLY A 154 2.62 -17.26 -2.27
C GLY A 154 1.37 -16.54 -1.80
N ILE A 155 0.74 -15.80 -2.71
CA ILE A 155 -0.51 -15.08 -2.47
C ILE A 155 -1.62 -15.81 -3.21
N THR A 156 -2.65 -16.22 -2.48
CA THR A 156 -3.85 -16.84 -3.03
C THR A 156 -5.00 -15.83 -2.99
N LEU A 157 -5.60 -15.54 -4.15
CA LEU A 157 -6.73 -14.63 -4.33
C LEU A 157 -7.91 -15.41 -4.91
N TRP A 158 -9.10 -15.17 -4.38
CA TRP A 158 -10.35 -15.73 -4.90
C TRP A 158 -11.54 -14.79 -4.69
N ARG A 159 -12.59 -14.97 -5.48
CA ARG A 159 -13.87 -14.32 -5.26
C ARG A 159 -14.65 -15.08 -4.19
N GLN A 160 -15.33 -14.36 -3.30
CA GLN A 160 -16.18 -14.96 -2.28
C GLN A 160 -17.22 -15.89 -2.93
N GLY A 161 -17.27 -17.15 -2.46
CA GLY A 161 -18.12 -18.20 -3.04
C GLY A 161 -17.50 -19.00 -4.19
N GLN A 162 -16.33 -18.60 -4.71
CA GLN A 162 -15.60 -19.30 -5.78
C GLN A 162 -14.19 -19.74 -5.33
N GLU A 163 -14.09 -20.34 -4.14
CA GLU A 163 -12.82 -20.78 -3.54
C GLU A 163 -12.06 -21.81 -4.40
N GLN A 164 -12.78 -22.60 -5.21
CA GLN A 164 -12.19 -23.62 -6.08
C GLN A 164 -11.46 -23.02 -7.29
N GLU A 165 -11.78 -21.77 -7.65
CA GLU A 165 -11.16 -21.03 -8.76
C GLU A 165 -10.03 -20.10 -8.26
N ALA A 166 -9.52 -20.36 -7.04
CA ALA A 166 -8.48 -19.55 -6.43
C ALA A 166 -7.19 -19.54 -7.27
N SER A 167 -6.68 -18.34 -7.53
CA SER A 167 -5.41 -18.14 -8.22
C SER A 167 -4.30 -17.93 -7.20
N THR A 168 -3.19 -18.66 -7.33
CA THR A 168 -2.00 -18.49 -6.47
C THR A 168 -0.83 -17.95 -7.28
N VAL A 169 -0.31 -16.81 -6.87
CA VAL A 169 0.85 -16.16 -7.49
C VAL A 169 2.02 -16.21 -6.51
N ARG A 170 3.21 -16.61 -6.99
CA ARG A 170 4.45 -16.60 -6.22
C ARG A 170 5.28 -15.39 -6.59
N LEU A 171 5.69 -14.63 -5.58
CA LEU A 171 6.35 -13.35 -5.76
C LEU A 171 7.54 -13.23 -4.82
N GLU A 172 8.60 -12.61 -5.33
CA GLU A 172 9.80 -12.24 -4.56
C GLU A 172 9.78 -10.75 -4.19
N GLN A 173 8.87 -9.96 -4.76
CA GLN A 173 8.75 -8.52 -4.56
C GLN A 173 7.31 -8.10 -4.23
N THR A 174 7.15 -7.14 -3.32
CA THR A 174 5.86 -6.57 -2.90
C THR A 174 6.00 -5.05 -2.70
N PRO A 175 4.93 -4.24 -2.82
CA PRO A 175 3.52 -4.61 -2.94
C PRO A 175 3.13 -5.16 -4.32
N ILE A 176 2.08 -5.98 -4.38
CA ILE A 176 1.43 -6.38 -5.64
C ILE A 176 0.05 -5.73 -5.76
N LEU A 177 -0.33 -5.38 -6.99
CA LEU A 177 -1.68 -4.94 -7.33
C LEU A 177 -2.32 -5.96 -8.27
N PHE A 178 -3.42 -6.56 -7.85
CA PHE A 178 -4.31 -7.34 -8.69
C PHE A 178 -5.35 -6.39 -9.28
N THR A 179 -5.46 -6.28 -10.60
CA THR A 179 -6.37 -5.36 -11.32
C THR A 179 -7.43 -6.12 -12.10
N ALA A 180 -8.35 -5.39 -12.76
CA ALA A 180 -9.41 -5.96 -13.60
C ALA A 180 -10.31 -6.97 -12.85
N LEU A 181 -10.56 -6.69 -11.58
CA LEU A 181 -11.47 -7.49 -10.75
C LEU A 181 -12.90 -7.02 -10.96
N GLN A 182 -13.87 -7.91 -10.71
CA GLN A 182 -15.27 -7.58 -10.91
C GLN A 182 -15.73 -6.54 -9.87
N GLU A 183 -16.25 -5.43 -10.37
CA GLU A 183 -16.89 -4.37 -9.57
C GLU A 183 -18.06 -4.91 -8.73
N GLY A 184 -18.20 -4.41 -7.50
CA GLY A 184 -19.23 -4.83 -6.55
C GLY A 184 -19.04 -6.22 -5.94
N ALA A 185 -18.03 -6.99 -6.38
CA ALA A 185 -17.73 -8.30 -5.83
C ALA A 185 -16.77 -8.22 -4.62
N VAL A 186 -16.90 -9.21 -3.74
CA VAL A 186 -15.99 -9.40 -2.60
C VAL A 186 -14.89 -10.38 -3.00
N TYR A 187 -13.65 -9.96 -2.82
CA TYR A 187 -12.46 -10.78 -3.02
C TYR A 187 -11.75 -11.02 -1.70
N CYS A 188 -11.33 -12.26 -1.50
CA CYS A 188 -10.61 -12.70 -0.31
C CYS A 188 -9.19 -13.10 -0.70
N VAL A 189 -8.25 -12.78 0.19
CA VAL A 189 -6.82 -13.00 0.02
C VAL A 189 -6.26 -13.69 1.25
N ARG A 190 -5.36 -14.64 1.02
CA ARG A 190 -4.44 -15.16 2.03
C ARG A 190 -3.05 -15.31 1.43
N ALA A 191 -2.04 -15.32 2.28
CA ALA A 191 -0.65 -15.49 1.89
C ALA A 191 0.08 -16.50 2.79
N CYS A 192 1.11 -17.15 2.26
CA CYS A 192 2.06 -17.95 3.03
C CYS A 192 3.49 -17.81 2.47
N THR A 193 4.51 -18.08 3.29
CA THR A 193 5.89 -18.12 2.82
C THR A 193 6.19 -19.46 2.17
N TYR A 194 6.90 -19.43 1.05
CA TYR A 194 7.41 -20.60 0.35
C TYR A 194 8.92 -20.71 0.53
N LEU A 195 9.36 -21.91 0.90
CA LEU A 195 10.77 -22.30 0.99
C LEU A 195 10.96 -23.56 0.14
N ASP A 196 11.97 -23.58 -0.73
CA ASP A 196 12.27 -24.72 -1.62
C ASP A 196 11.04 -25.25 -2.40
N GLY A 197 10.18 -24.34 -2.86
CA GLY A 197 8.98 -24.68 -3.65
C GLY A 197 7.80 -25.26 -2.86
N ARG A 198 7.90 -25.35 -1.53
CA ARG A 198 6.83 -25.84 -0.64
C ARG A 198 6.31 -24.74 0.28
N PRO A 199 5.05 -24.78 0.72
CA PRO A 199 4.55 -23.90 1.77
C PRO A 199 5.35 -24.18 3.05
N GLY A 200 6.11 -23.17 3.49
CA GLY A 200 6.96 -23.26 4.67
C GLY A 200 6.31 -22.71 5.93
N SER A 201 5.38 -21.76 5.81
CA SER A 201 4.56 -21.25 6.94
C SER A 201 3.12 -21.74 6.84
N ALA A 202 2.42 -21.65 7.97
CA ALA A 202 0.96 -21.64 7.93
C ALA A 202 0.44 -20.45 7.11
N PRO A 203 -0.73 -20.57 6.46
CA PRO A 203 -1.40 -19.45 5.82
C PRO A 203 -1.71 -18.34 6.84
N THR A 204 -1.63 -17.10 6.38
CA THR A 204 -2.16 -15.94 7.09
C THR A 204 -3.68 -15.99 7.18
N ASP A 205 -4.23 -15.21 8.10
CA ASP A 205 -5.67 -15.03 8.20
C ASP A 205 -6.23 -14.50 6.87
N THR A 206 -7.46 -14.89 6.57
CA THR A 206 -8.10 -14.48 5.32
C THR A 206 -8.62 -13.05 5.45
N HIS A 207 -8.18 -12.17 4.56
CA HIS A 207 -8.65 -10.79 4.48
C HIS A 207 -9.52 -10.61 3.24
N CYS A 208 -10.74 -10.11 3.43
CA CYS A 208 -11.69 -9.88 2.34
C CYS A 208 -11.97 -8.39 2.17
N VAL A 209 -11.98 -7.93 0.92
CA VAL A 209 -12.28 -6.55 0.55
C VAL A 209 -13.32 -6.52 -0.56
N THR A 210 -14.17 -5.49 -0.54
CA THR A 210 -15.17 -5.26 -1.59
C THR A 210 -14.59 -4.32 -2.64
N ILE A 211 -14.67 -4.71 -3.91
CA ILE A 211 -14.28 -3.83 -5.02
C ILE A 211 -15.37 -2.80 -5.20
N ARG A 212 -14.99 -1.52 -5.17
CA ARG A 212 -15.95 -0.43 -5.33
C ARG A 212 -16.52 -0.50 -6.75
N ASP A 213 -17.84 -0.43 -6.86
CA ASP A 213 -18.45 -0.12 -8.14
C ASP A 213 -17.93 1.23 -8.60
N HIS A 214 -17.43 1.28 -9.83
CA HIS A 214 -17.21 2.54 -10.48
C HIS A 214 -18.62 3.06 -10.81
N GLU A 215 -19.20 3.86 -9.90
CA GLU A 215 -20.41 4.64 -10.21
C GLU A 215 -20.03 5.58 -11.36
N GLU A 216 -20.13 5.11 -12.60
CA GLU A 216 -19.86 5.95 -13.76
C GLU A 216 -20.83 7.14 -13.68
N PRO A 217 -20.33 8.38 -13.56
CA PRO A 217 -21.17 9.56 -13.27
C PRO A 217 -22.27 9.79 -14.31
N TRP A 218 -22.09 9.29 -15.53
CA TRP A 218 -23.06 9.38 -16.63
C TRP A 218 -24.32 8.50 -16.47
N LYS A 219 -24.38 7.59 -15.49
CA LYS A 219 -25.54 6.71 -15.26
C LYS A 219 -26.62 7.31 -14.35
N LYS A 220 -26.44 8.55 -13.84
CA LYS A 220 -27.50 9.31 -13.14
C LYS A 220 -28.36 10.08 -14.15
N PRO A 221 -29.68 10.20 -13.91
CA PRO A 221 -30.65 9.84 -14.92
C PRO A 221 -30.83 10.90 -15.99
N THR A 222 -30.77 10.40 -17.21
CA THR A 222 -31.28 10.92 -18.48
C THR A 222 -32.71 11.48 -18.40
N ALA A 223 -33.41 11.39 -17.27
CA ALA A 223 -34.75 11.94 -17.07
C ALA A 223 -34.79 13.47 -17.26
N ALA A 224 -33.84 14.23 -16.71
CA ALA A 224 -33.80 15.68 -16.91
C ALA A 224 -33.44 16.05 -18.36
N MET A 225 -32.56 15.28 -19.00
CA MET A 225 -32.18 15.51 -20.40
C MET A 225 -33.31 15.12 -21.35
N VAL A 226 -33.99 14.00 -21.11
CA VAL A 226 -35.14 13.52 -21.88
C VAL A 226 -36.32 14.46 -21.71
N THR A 227 -36.60 14.96 -20.50
CA THR A 227 -37.67 15.96 -20.31
C THR A 227 -37.36 17.27 -21.03
N VAL A 228 -36.11 17.75 -20.98
CA VAL A 228 -35.70 18.95 -21.73
C VAL A 228 -35.86 18.74 -23.24
N VAL A 229 -35.43 17.59 -23.77
CA VAL A 229 -35.56 17.26 -25.20
C VAL A 229 -37.02 17.14 -25.63
N VAL A 230 -37.87 16.47 -24.84
CA VAL A 230 -39.30 16.31 -25.12
C VAL A 230 -40.02 17.66 -25.07
N MET A 231 -39.74 18.49 -24.06
CA MET A 231 -40.31 19.83 -23.95
C MET A 231 -39.89 20.74 -25.10
N ALA A 232 -38.62 20.70 -25.52
CA ALA A 232 -38.15 21.44 -26.67
C ALA A 232 -38.83 20.99 -27.97
N ALA A 233 -39.03 19.68 -28.16
CA ALA A 233 -39.73 19.14 -29.32
C ALA A 233 -41.22 19.56 -29.36
N LEU A 234 -41.90 19.55 -28.20
CA LEU A 234 -43.29 20.03 -28.08
C LEU A 234 -43.41 21.52 -28.39
N LEU A 235 -42.51 22.34 -27.84
CA LEU A 235 -42.49 23.78 -28.12
C LEU A 235 -42.23 24.06 -29.61
N PHE A 236 -41.30 23.33 -30.22
CA PHE A 236 -41.04 23.43 -31.66
C PHE A 236 -42.28 23.04 -32.49
N ALA A 237 -42.96 21.95 -32.14
CA ALA A 237 -44.19 21.53 -32.82
C ALA A 237 -45.32 22.56 -32.69
N VAL A 238 -45.49 23.19 -31.52
CA VAL A 238 -46.47 24.25 -31.30
C VAL A 238 -46.10 25.52 -32.07
N PHE A 239 -44.84 25.93 -32.03
CA PHE A 239 -44.37 27.08 -32.81
C PHE A 239 -44.59 26.87 -34.30
N TRP A 240 -44.30 25.66 -34.78
CA TRP A 240 -44.48 25.27 -36.17
C TRP A 240 -45.96 25.19 -36.58
N SER A 241 -46.84 24.71 -35.70
CA SER A 241 -48.29 24.66 -35.95
C SER A 241 -48.91 26.05 -35.94
N VAL A 242 -48.50 26.95 -35.04
CA VAL A 242 -48.96 28.35 -34.99
C VAL A 242 -48.41 29.15 -36.18
N GLY A 243 -47.13 28.97 -36.53
CA GLY A 243 -46.50 29.61 -37.69
C GLY A 243 -47.10 29.16 -39.02
N ARG A 244 -47.55 27.90 -39.12
CA ARG A 244 -48.32 27.39 -40.28
C ARG A 244 -49.81 27.68 -40.20
N CYS A 245 -50.37 28.05 -39.04
CA CYS A 245 -51.78 28.40 -38.87
C CYS A 245 -52.17 29.79 -39.40
N LYS A 246 -51.25 30.56 -39.99
CA LYS A 246 -51.53 31.94 -40.40
C LYS A 246 -51.71 32.19 -41.90
N ALA A 247 -52.08 31.20 -42.70
CA ALA A 247 -52.42 31.47 -44.10
C ALA A 247 -53.82 31.00 -44.54
N GLU A 248 -54.29 29.77 -44.28
CA GLU A 248 -55.52 29.32 -44.97
C GLU A 248 -56.50 28.45 -44.14
N GLY A 249 -56.18 28.07 -42.88
CA GLY A 249 -56.93 27.02 -42.16
C GLY A 249 -58.04 27.45 -41.18
N CYS A 250 -58.01 28.68 -40.64
CA CYS A 250 -58.92 29.07 -39.54
C CYS A 250 -60.34 29.48 -39.98
N HIS A 251 -60.67 29.37 -41.27
CA HIS A 251 -62.00 29.74 -41.78
C HIS A 251 -63.10 28.69 -41.52
N ALA A 252 -62.74 27.46 -41.13
CA ALA A 252 -63.71 26.37 -40.97
C ALA A 252 -64.34 26.26 -39.57
N HIS A 253 -63.81 26.94 -38.54
CA HIS A 253 -64.20 26.70 -37.14
C HIS A 253 -64.99 27.84 -36.47
N PHE A 254 -65.19 28.98 -37.14
CA PHE A 254 -66.09 30.04 -36.68
C PHE A 254 -67.21 30.23 -37.70
N GLN A 255 -68.36 29.61 -37.49
CA GLN A 255 -69.58 30.01 -38.20
C GLN A 255 -70.03 31.37 -37.65
N LYS A 256 -69.93 32.42 -38.47
CA LYS A 256 -70.60 33.70 -38.19
C LYS A 256 -72.11 33.47 -38.33
N GLU A 257 -72.86 33.69 -37.25
CA GLU A 257 -74.32 33.76 -37.31
C GLU A 257 -74.75 34.87 -38.29
N PRO A 258 -75.78 34.64 -39.12
CA PRO A 258 -76.27 35.65 -40.04
C PRO A 258 -76.92 36.80 -39.26
N LEU A 259 -76.56 38.04 -39.61
CA LEU A 259 -77.13 39.24 -39.03
C LEU A 259 -78.67 39.22 -39.09
N PRO A 260 -79.38 39.56 -38.01
CA PRO A 260 -80.83 39.63 -38.00
C PRO A 260 -81.33 40.71 -38.98
N PHE A 261 -82.49 40.43 -39.58
CA PHE A 261 -83.07 41.16 -40.72
C PHE A 261 -83.36 42.65 -40.44
N SER A 262 -83.32 43.08 -39.18
CA SER A 262 -83.55 44.45 -38.73
C SER A 262 -82.45 45.44 -39.11
N LEU A 263 -81.28 44.98 -39.58
CA LEU A 263 -80.17 45.86 -40.01
C LEU A 263 -80.07 46.04 -41.54
N ARG A 264 -81.05 45.56 -42.31
CA ARG A 264 -81.08 45.65 -43.78
C ARG A 264 -82.05 46.73 -44.29
N GLN A 265 -82.06 47.91 -43.67
CA GLN A 265 -82.81 49.07 -44.18
C GLN A 265 -81.86 50.16 -44.69
N PRO A 266 -82.15 50.82 -45.83
CA PRO A 266 -81.14 51.58 -46.57
C PRO A 266 -81.01 53.06 -46.19
N ASN A 267 -81.77 53.57 -45.22
CA ASN A 267 -81.79 55.00 -44.91
C ASN A 267 -81.45 55.26 -43.44
N TRP A 268 -80.19 55.60 -43.19
CA TRP A 268 -79.79 56.32 -41.98
C TRP A 268 -79.36 57.74 -42.38
N PRO A 269 -79.90 58.80 -41.78
CA PRO A 269 -79.36 60.14 -41.96
C PRO A 269 -78.01 60.22 -41.23
N MET A 270 -76.91 60.29 -41.97
CA MET A 270 -75.58 60.58 -41.41
C MET A 270 -75.51 62.05 -41.00
N GLU A 271 -75.72 62.33 -39.72
CA GLU A 271 -75.27 63.58 -39.12
C GLU A 271 -73.76 63.44 -38.83
N GLN A 272 -72.93 64.12 -39.62
CA GLN A 272 -71.48 64.15 -39.41
C GLN A 272 -71.16 65.05 -38.21
N LEU A 273 -70.68 64.45 -37.12
CA LEU A 273 -70.03 65.18 -36.03
C LEU A 273 -68.54 65.34 -36.36
N PRO A 274 -67.99 66.58 -36.38
CA PRO A 274 -66.57 66.80 -36.58
C PRO A 274 -65.82 66.58 -35.25
N TYR A 275 -64.76 65.77 -35.28
CA TYR A 275 -63.83 65.65 -34.15
C TYR A 275 -62.38 65.80 -34.62
N PRO A 276 -61.55 66.56 -33.89
CA PRO A 276 -60.42 67.29 -34.46
C PRO A 276 -59.15 66.46 -34.58
N GLU A 277 -58.32 66.87 -35.55
CA GLU A 277 -56.91 66.48 -35.62
C GLU A 277 -56.17 66.95 -34.36
N GLN A 278 -55.55 66.00 -33.65
CA GLN A 278 -54.53 66.31 -32.65
C GLN A 278 -53.21 65.72 -33.12
N GLY A 279 -52.30 66.63 -33.43
CA GLY A 279 -51.00 66.38 -34.01
C GLY A 279 -50.09 65.54 -33.13
N GLU A 280 -49.28 64.75 -33.82
CA GLU A 280 -48.14 64.02 -33.30
C GLU A 280 -47.14 64.96 -32.63
N ILE A 281 -46.72 64.62 -31.41
CA ILE A 281 -45.53 65.18 -30.78
C ILE A 281 -44.58 64.01 -30.56
N CYS A 282 -43.55 63.92 -31.38
CA CYS A 282 -42.40 63.03 -31.18
C CYS A 282 -41.42 63.69 -30.20
N GLU A 283 -41.22 63.10 -29.02
CA GLU A 283 -40.07 63.44 -28.17
C GLU A 283 -38.81 62.63 -28.58
N PRO A 284 -37.63 63.27 -28.63
CA PRO A 284 -36.38 62.61 -28.99
C PRO A 284 -35.71 61.95 -27.77
N ILE A 285 -35.49 60.64 -27.81
CA ILE A 285 -34.67 59.93 -26.81
C ILE A 285 -33.19 60.02 -27.23
N THR A 286 -32.38 60.72 -26.44
CA THR A 286 -30.93 60.78 -26.60
C THR A 286 -30.28 59.51 -26.03
N ALA A 287 -29.63 58.73 -26.87
CA ALA A 287 -28.85 57.55 -26.46
C ALA A 287 -27.47 57.99 -25.92
N LEU A 288 -27.22 57.78 -24.63
CA LEU A 288 -25.89 57.89 -24.03
C LEU A 288 -25.17 56.54 -24.18
N PHE A 289 -24.27 56.47 -25.15
CA PHE A 289 -23.21 55.46 -25.20
C PHE A 289 -22.09 55.87 -24.22
N LEU A 290 -21.86 55.06 -23.18
CA LEU A 290 -20.61 55.09 -22.42
C LEU A 290 -19.83 53.81 -22.73
N LEU A 291 -18.81 53.99 -23.58
CA LEU A 291 -17.65 53.11 -23.69
C LEU A 291 -16.72 53.44 -22.52
N GLU A 292 -16.41 52.45 -21.68
CA GLU A 292 -15.23 52.46 -20.82
C GLU A 292 -14.52 51.12 -21.06
N LEU A 293 -13.47 51.19 -21.88
CA LEU A 293 -12.44 50.18 -22.05
C LEU A 293 -11.31 50.54 -21.09
N THR A 294 -11.15 49.77 -20.01
CA THR A 294 -9.85 49.42 -19.43
C THR A 294 -9.95 48.06 -18.78
#